data_AF-A0A5C8HSE2-F1
#
_entry.id   AF-A0A5C8HSE2-F1
#
_cell.length_a   1.000
_cell.length_b   1.000
_cell.length_c   1.000
_cell.angle_alpha   90.00
_cell.angle_beta   90.00
_cell.angle_gamma   90.00
#
_symmetry.space_group_name_H-M   'P 1'
#
loop_
_entity.id
_entity.type
_entity.pdbx_description
1 polymer ?
#
loop_
_entity_poly.entity_id
_entity_poly.type
_entity_poly.pdbx_seq_one_letter_code
_entity_poly.pdbx_strand_id
1 'polypeptide(L)' 'MSARTVNVLIAAAIVSGGILFGAVIQNLLLGLVLGGLLATGYGFARASWRRRDAGIFDEDDTGAQL' A
#
# COMPACT_ATOMS: atom_id res chain seq x y z
N MET A 1 10.76 -10.62 -8.44
CA MET A 1 10.69 -9.36 -7.66
C MET A 1 9.85 -9.61 -6.42
N SER A 2 10.34 -9.32 -5.21
CA SER A 2 9.66 -9.72 -3.97
C SER A 2 8.35 -8.96 -3.76
N ALA A 3 7.34 -9.63 -3.19
CA ALA A 3 6.07 -9.01 -2.79
C ALA A 3 6.26 -7.85 -1.80
N ARG A 4 7.41 -7.74 -1.11
CA ARG A 4 7.78 -6.57 -0.30
C ARG A 4 8.19 -5.38 -1.17
N THR A 5 9.04 -5.60 -2.17
CA THR A 5 9.55 -4.59 -3.10
C THR A 5 8.42 -3.90 -3.86
N VAL A 6 7.42 -4.67 -4.33
CA VAL A 6 6.28 -4.13 -5.08
C VAL A 6 5.49 -3.09 -4.27
N ASN A 7 5.30 -3.26 -2.96
CA ASN A 7 4.54 -2.30 -2.17
C ASN A 7 5.34 -1.08 -1.79
N VAL A 8 6.66 -1.23 -1.63
CA VAL A 8 7.51 -0.06 -1.42
C VAL A 8 7.42 0.83 -2.66
N LEU A 9 7.42 0.23 -3.87
CA LEU A 9 7.24 0.98 -5.11
C LEU A 9 5.86 1.61 -5.22
N ILE A 10 4.79 0.89 -4.86
CA ILE A 10 3.43 1.45 -4.91
C ILE A 10 3.26 2.59 -3.88
N ALA A 11 3.76 2.40 -2.66
CA ALA A 11 3.74 3.45 -1.64
C ALA A 11 4.54 4.68 -2.09
N ALA A 12 5.74 4.47 -2.65
CA ALA A 12 6.56 5.54 -3.20
C ALA A 12 5.85 6.27 -4.34
N ALA A 13 5.15 5.55 -5.23
CA ALA A 13 4.37 6.14 -6.33
C ALA A 13 3.18 6.96 -5.82
N ILE A 14 2.50 6.51 -4.77
CA ILE A 14 1.38 7.27 -4.16
C ILE A 14 1.89 8.56 -3.52
N VAL A 15 3.01 8.48 -2.78
CA VAL A 15 3.61 9.66 -2.13
C VAL A 15 4.12 10.65 -3.17
N SER A 16 4.86 10.19 -4.18
CA SER A 16 5.36 11.07 -5.25
C SER A 16 4.21 11.65 -6.08
N GLY A 17 3.15 10.88 -6.35
CA GLY A 17 1.93 11.37 -6.98
C GLY A 17 1.24 12.49 -6.19
N GLY A 18 1.14 12.35 -4.86
CA GLY A 18 0.60 13.41 -3.98
C GLY A 18 1.43 14.68 -3.99
N ILE A 19 2.76 14.56 -3.98
CA ILE A 19 3.68 15.70 -4.07
C ILE A 19 3.54 16.41 -5.43
N LEU A 20 3.53 15.65 -6.54
CA LEU A 20 3.36 16.21 -7.88
C LEU A 20 2.01 16.91 -8.03
N PHE A 21 0.93 16.30 -7.54
CA PHE A 21 -0.39 16.91 -7.53
C PHE A 21 -0.39 18.23 -6.74
N GLY A 22 0.20 18.22 -5.53
CA GLY A 22 0.37 19.43 -4.72
C GLY A 22 1.17 20.52 -5.41
N ALA A 23 2.22 20.16 -6.15
CA ALA A 23 3.01 21.10 -6.94
C ALA A 23 2.20 21.71 -8.09
N VAL A 24 1.38 20.93 -8.79
CA VAL A 24 0.51 21.40 -9.88
C VAL A 24 -0.50 22.44 -9.40
N ILE A 25 -1.09 22.23 -8.22
CA ILE A 25 -2.06 23.17 -7.63
C ILE A 25 -1.39 24.27 -6.77
N GLN A 26 -0.06 24.35 -6.79
CA GLN A 26 0.76 25.25 -5.94
C GLN A 26 0.44 25.17 -4.44
N ASN A 27 -0.03 24.01 -3.98
CA ASN A 27 -0.34 23.74 -2.59
C ASN A 27 0.21 22.38 -2.19
N LEU A 28 1.49 22.39 -1.80
CA LEU A 28 2.19 21.18 -1.34
C LEU A 28 1.52 20.56 -0.11
N LEU A 29 0.94 21.38 0.78
CA LEU A 29 0.36 20.90 2.03
C LEU A 29 -0.89 20.04 1.74
N LEU A 30 -1.76 20.52 0.85
CA LEU A 30 -2.89 19.74 0.34
C LEU A 30 -2.45 18.47 -0.38
N GLY A 31 -1.44 18.56 -1.26
CA GLY A 31 -0.89 17.40 -1.96
C GLY A 31 -0.32 16.33 -1.01
N LEU A 32 0.36 16.76 0.06
CA LEU A 32 0.97 15.88 1.04
C LEU A 32 -0.09 15.23 1.94
N VAL A 33 -1.13 15.96 2.34
CA VAL A 33 -2.28 15.43 3.08
C VAL A 33 -3.01 14.37 2.24
N LEU A 34 -3.33 14.68 0.98
CA LEU A 34 -4.02 13.73 0.08
C LEU A 34 -3.15 12.50 -0.23
N GLY A 35 -1.86 12.70 -0.51
CA GLY A 35 -0.91 11.61 -0.73
C GLY A 35 -0.79 10.70 0.50
N GLY A 36 -0.70 11.29 1.69
CA GLY A 36 -0.69 10.55 2.96
C GLY A 36 -1.98 9.77 3.20
N LEU A 37 -3.14 10.36 2.90
CA LEU A 37 -4.44 9.72 3.04
C LEU A 37 -4.55 8.50 2.11
N LEU A 38 -4.14 8.66 0.85
CA LEU A 38 -4.14 7.58 -0.16
C LEU A 38 -3.15 6.47 0.21
N ALA A 39 -1.96 6.82 0.71
CA ALA A 39 -0.96 5.84 1.16
C ALA A 39 -1.49 5.01 2.36
N THR A 40 -2.18 5.68 3.28
CA THR A 40 -2.84 5.03 4.43
C THR A 40 -3.94 4.09 3.96
N GLY A 41 -4.83 4.55 3.06
CA GLY A 41 -5.89 3.73 2.46
C GLY A 41 -5.35 2.50 1.72
N TYR A 42 -4.23 2.64 1.00
CA TYR A 42 -3.56 1.52 0.34
C TYR A 42 -3.05 0.47 1.35
N GLY A 43 -2.48 0.92 2.48
CA GLY A 43 -2.07 0.03 3.57
C GLY A 43 -3.23 -0.78 4.14
N PHE A 44 -4.37 -0.14 4.40
CA PHE A 44 -5.58 -0.81 4.88
C PHE A 44 -6.20 -1.76 3.85
N ALA A 45 -6.31 -1.34 2.59
CA ALA A 45 -6.83 -2.17 1.51
C ALA A 45 -6.01 -3.46 1.35
N ARG A 46 -4.68 -3.35 1.46
CA ARG A 46 -3.81 -4.51 1.37
C ARG A 46 -3.90 -5.44 2.58
N ALA A 47 -3.98 -4.87 3.79
CA ALA A 47 -4.19 -5.67 4.99
C ALA A 47 -5.54 -6.42 4.92
N SER A 48 -6.56 -5.79 4.33
CA SER A 48 -7.86 -6.41 4.05
C SER A 48 -7.75 -7.55 3.04
N TRP A 49 -7.02 -7.38 1.93
CA TRP A 49 -6.81 -8.44 0.94
C TRP A 49 -6.06 -9.64 1.52
N ARG A 50 -5.02 -9.41 2.33
CA ARG A 50 -4.34 -10.51 3.06
C ARG A 50 -5.29 -11.28 3.98
N ARG A 51 -6.23 -10.59 4.64
CA ARG A 51 -7.23 -11.25 5.49
C ARG A 51 -8.29 -12.01 4.69
N ARG A 52 -8.61 -11.60 3.46
CA ARG A 52 -9.53 -12.34 2.57
C ARG A 52 -8.84 -13.55 1.94
N ASP A 53 -7.58 -13.42 1.53
CA ASP A 53 -6.80 -14.50 0.92
C ASP A 53 -6.40 -15.56 1.96
N ALA A 54 -6.25 -15.18 3.24
CA ALA A 54 -6.03 -16.12 4.34
C ALA A 54 -7.22 -17.07 4.58
N GLY A 55 -8.40 -16.80 4.03
CA GLY A 55 -9.56 -17.69 4.09
C GLY A 55 -9.71 -18.64 2.90
N ILE A 56 -8.82 -18.56 1.89
CA ILE A 56 -8.88 -19.39 0.67
C ILE A 56 -7.60 -20.24 0.50
N PHE A 57 -6.51 -19.89 1.19
CA PHE A 57 -5.27 -20.67 1.27
C PHE A 57 -5.09 -21.34 2.64
N ASP A 58 -6.08 -22.14 3.04
CA ASP A 58 -5.90 -23.09 4.14
C ASP A 58 -6.47 -24.44 3.71
N GLU A 59 -5.71 -25.19 2.90
CA GLU A 59 -6.02 -26.62 2.74
C GLU A 59 -4.83 -27.55 2.48
N ASP A 60 -3.60 -27.11 2.20
CA ASP A 60 -2.47 -28.05 2.11
C ASP A 60 -1.11 -27.36 2.24
N ASP A 61 -0.62 -27.12 3.45
CA ASP A 61 0.69 -27.68 3.82
C ASP A 61 0.97 -27.55 5.32
N THR A 62 0.78 -28.70 5.96
CA THR A 62 1.30 -29.03 7.28
C THR A 62 2.82 -29.10 7.20
N GLY A 63 3.48 -28.01 7.58
CA GLY A 63 4.94 -27.94 7.59
C GLY A 63 5.44 -27.04 8.69
N ALA A 64 5.30 -27.51 9.93
CA ALA A 64 5.94 -27.01 11.14
C ALA A 64 7.28 -26.29 10.89
N GLN A 65 7.45 -25.10 11.49
CA GLN A 65 8.37 -24.94 12.63
C GLN A 65 8.43 -23.47 13.10
N LEU A 66 8.09 -23.32 14.39
CA LEU A 66 8.75 -22.53 15.44
C LEU A 66 9.71 -21.41 15.01
#